data_AF-A0AAN7VJK1-F1
#
_entry.id   AF-A0AAN7VJK1-F1
#
_cell.length_a   1.000
_cell.length_b   1.000
_cell.length_c   1.000
_cell.angle_alpha   90.00
_cell.angle_beta   90.00
_cell.angle_gamma   90.00
#
_symmetry.space_group_name_H-M   'P 1'
#
loop_
_entity.id
_entity.type
_entity.pdbx_description
1 polymer ?
#
loop_
_entity_poly.entity_id
_entity_poly.type
_entity_poly.pdbx_seq_one_letter_code
_entity_poly.pdbx_strand_id
1 'polypeptide(L)'
;MFGTVIKKKSYTPCHNIVKTCLIKNQVYSEAINYGHAKEHVAIQRFENKCNLKVEKSGLWVDLRFGFLGASPDGIIIGGDGILEVKCIYSARNLDTMEDVLKLKTICLEKKDSTLRLKRNHSYYYQIQGQLNITKKNICYFVVYINDKIDLFVEKITKDSNFWEEKMLPKLIDFYTNCIAPEIILNNIGQGKRCKDPLNILNAIKENEEKKKKMQP
;
A
#
# COMPACT_ATOMS: atom_id res chain seq x y z
N MET A 1 -3.25 -0.36 -2.66
CA MET A 1 -4.70 -0.61 -2.43
C MET A 1 -5.01 -0.94 -0.97
N PHE A 2 -4.27 -1.85 -0.32
CA PHE A 2 -4.43 -2.18 1.12
C PHE A 2 -4.59 -0.95 2.02
N GLY A 3 -3.61 -0.03 2.01
CA GLY A 3 -3.68 1.18 2.84
C GLY A 3 -4.94 2.01 2.64
N THR A 4 -5.47 2.10 1.42
CA THR A 4 -6.71 2.84 1.11
C THR A 4 -7.92 2.21 1.81
N VAL A 5 -8.05 0.88 1.76
CA VAL A 5 -9.15 0.15 2.40
C VAL A 5 -9.02 0.21 3.92
N ILE A 6 -7.83 -0.06 4.47
CA ILE A 6 -7.63 -0.12 5.93
C ILE A 6 -7.83 1.24 6.60
N LYS A 7 -7.42 2.33 5.93
CA LYS A 7 -7.53 3.71 6.42
C LYS A 7 -8.85 4.38 6.07
N LYS A 8 -9.72 3.71 5.31
CA LYS A 8 -11.05 4.21 4.97
C LYS A 8 -11.83 4.49 6.26
N LYS A 9 -12.44 5.67 6.37
CA LYS A 9 -13.33 6.00 7.49
C LYS A 9 -14.65 5.24 7.34
N SER A 10 -15.31 4.95 8.46
CA SER A 10 -16.60 4.23 8.47
C SER A 10 -17.66 4.92 7.61
N TYR A 11 -17.72 6.25 7.67
CA TYR A 11 -18.66 7.10 6.93
C TYR A 11 -18.20 7.50 5.52
N THR A 12 -17.11 6.93 4.99
CA THR A 12 -16.70 7.22 3.60
C THR A 12 -17.45 6.27 2.65
N PRO A 13 -18.14 6.76 1.60
CA PRO A 13 -18.72 5.91 0.58
C PRO A 13 -17.68 5.00 -0.09
N CYS A 14 -18.05 3.75 -0.40
CA CYS A 14 -17.17 2.76 -1.01
C CYS A 14 -16.94 3.00 -2.51
N HIS A 15 -17.84 3.76 -3.16
CA HIS A 15 -17.90 3.91 -4.62
C HIS A 15 -16.58 4.21 -5.32
N ASN A 16 -15.83 5.20 -4.86
CA ASN A 16 -14.59 5.58 -5.54
C ASN A 16 -13.52 4.48 -5.43
N ILE A 17 -13.48 3.78 -4.30
CA ILE A 17 -12.52 2.69 -4.06
C ILE A 17 -12.93 1.49 -4.92
N VAL A 18 -14.21 1.10 -4.89
CA VAL A 18 -14.76 0.01 -5.70
C VAL A 18 -14.52 0.27 -7.20
N LYS A 19 -14.80 1.48 -7.67
CA LYS A 19 -14.53 1.90 -9.05
C LYS A 19 -13.04 1.76 -9.41
N THR A 20 -12.14 2.15 -8.51
CA THR A 20 -10.68 2.03 -8.72
C THR A 20 -10.24 0.56 -8.76
N CYS A 21 -10.90 -0.33 -8.01
CA CYS A 21 -10.60 -1.76 -8.03
C CYS A 21 -11.06 -2.45 -9.32
N LEU A 22 -12.23 -2.09 -9.83
CA LEU A 22 -12.89 -2.80 -10.93
C LEU A 22 -12.62 -2.19 -12.31
N ILE A 23 -12.36 -0.89 -12.38
CA ILE A 23 -12.06 -0.20 -13.65
C ILE A 23 -10.55 0.02 -13.77
N LYS A 24 -9.98 -0.49 -14.87
CA LYS A 24 -8.61 -0.19 -15.27
C LYS A 24 -8.53 1.25 -15.80
N ASN A 25 -8.09 2.18 -14.96
CA ASN A 25 -7.69 3.51 -15.41
C ASN A 25 -6.20 3.48 -15.73
N GLN A 26 -5.80 3.81 -16.95
CA GLN A 26 -4.40 4.11 -17.24
C GLN A 26 -4.04 5.44 -16.57
N VAL A 27 -3.18 5.39 -15.56
CA VAL A 27 -2.67 6.58 -14.88
C VAL A 27 -1.23 6.78 -15.31
N TYR A 28 -0.98 7.88 -16.02
CA TYR A 28 0.37 8.31 -16.38
C TYR A 28 0.78 9.43 -15.45
N SER A 29 1.98 9.33 -14.87
CA SER A 29 2.58 10.41 -14.11
C SER A 29 4.10 10.32 -14.17
N GLU A 30 4.78 11.46 -14.01
CA GLU A 30 6.23 11.51 -13.94
C GLU A 30 6.78 10.63 -12.81
N ALA A 31 6.04 10.54 -11.70
CA ALA A 31 6.41 9.69 -10.57
C ALA A 31 6.40 8.20 -10.92
N ILE A 32 5.41 7.73 -11.69
CA ILE A 32 5.33 6.34 -12.16
C ILE A 32 6.48 6.05 -13.13
N ASN A 33 6.71 6.95 -14.09
CA ASN A 33 7.80 6.79 -15.07
C ASN A 33 9.17 6.76 -14.38
N TYR A 34 9.37 7.62 -13.39
CA TYR A 34 10.59 7.62 -12.58
C TYR A 34 10.76 6.31 -11.81
N GLY A 35 9.68 5.81 -11.21
CA GLY A 35 9.65 4.50 -10.55
C GLY A 35 10.11 3.38 -11.47
N HIS A 36 9.44 3.21 -12.62
CA HIS A 36 9.78 2.18 -13.59
C HIS A 36 11.23 2.31 -14.10
N ALA A 37 11.69 3.53 -14.35
CA ALA A 37 13.04 3.78 -14.85
C ALA A 37 14.13 3.49 -13.80
N LYS A 38 13.83 3.63 -12.50
CA LYS A 38 14.84 3.54 -11.43
C LYS A 38 14.73 2.29 -10.55
N GLU A 39 13.67 1.50 -10.68
CA GLU A 39 13.48 0.28 -9.91
C GLU A 39 14.66 -0.69 -10.06
N HIS A 40 15.09 -0.98 -11.30
CA HIS A 40 16.22 -1.88 -11.55
C HIS A 40 17.54 -1.39 -10.91
N VAL A 41 17.79 -0.07 -10.95
CA VAL A 41 18.96 0.55 -10.31
C VAL A 41 18.90 0.36 -8.79
N ALA A 42 17.72 0.58 -8.19
CA ALA A 42 17.53 0.42 -6.76
C ALA A 42 17.69 -1.05 -6.32
N ILE A 43 17.18 -2.00 -7.11
CA ILE A 43 17.36 -3.45 -6.86
C ILE A 43 18.85 -3.80 -6.93
N GLN A 44 19.56 -3.41 -7.99
CA GLN A 44 20.99 -3.70 -8.12
C GLN A 44 21.82 -3.10 -6.97
N ARG A 45 21.51 -1.87 -6.55
CA ARG A 45 22.15 -1.25 -5.38
C ARG A 45 21.85 -2.02 -4.09
N PHE A 46 20.61 -2.50 -3.92
CA PHE A 46 20.24 -3.34 -2.79
C PHE A 46 21.02 -4.66 -2.79
N GLU A 47 21.08 -5.35 -3.93
CA GLU A 47 21.80 -6.63 -4.05
C GLU A 47 23.26 -6.48 -3.64
N ASN A 48 23.94 -5.43 -4.14
CA ASN A 48 25.33 -5.15 -3.82
C ASN A 48 25.50 -4.76 -2.34
N LYS A 49 24.62 -3.90 -1.80
CA LYS A 49 24.70 -3.40 -0.42
C LYS A 49 24.45 -4.49 0.62
N CYS A 50 23.50 -5.38 0.35
CA CYS A 50 23.07 -6.42 1.30
C CYS A 50 23.70 -7.78 1.01
N ASN A 51 24.43 -7.94 -0.09
CA ASN A 51 24.95 -9.21 -0.58
C ASN A 51 23.85 -10.30 -0.68
N LEU A 52 22.69 -9.91 -1.19
CA LEU A 52 21.54 -10.77 -1.43
C LEU A 52 21.16 -10.72 -2.90
N LYS A 53 20.62 -11.83 -3.42
CA LYS A 53 20.13 -11.88 -4.80
C LYS A 53 18.61 -11.84 -4.84
N VAL A 54 18.09 -11.15 -5.84
CA VAL A 54 16.67 -10.84 -5.99
C VAL A 54 16.19 -11.39 -7.34
N GLU A 55 15.15 -12.21 -7.30
CA GLU A 55 14.40 -12.60 -8.49
C GLU A 55 13.15 -11.72 -8.63
N LYS A 56 12.75 -11.45 -9.87
CA LYS A 56 11.53 -10.69 -10.16
C LYS A 56 10.31 -11.50 -9.73
N SER A 57 9.40 -10.86 -8.98
CA SER A 57 8.14 -11.49 -8.59
C SER A 57 7.05 -11.31 -9.65
N GLY A 58 6.08 -12.23 -9.65
CA GLY A 58 4.78 -12.06 -10.29
C GLY A 58 3.67 -11.71 -9.28
N LEU A 59 2.43 -11.90 -9.72
CA LEU A 59 1.24 -11.81 -8.86
C LEU A 59 1.09 -13.08 -8.01
N TRP A 60 0.95 -12.88 -6.71
CA TRP A 60 0.58 -13.90 -5.74
C TRP A 60 -0.89 -13.71 -5.36
N VAL A 61 -1.63 -14.81 -5.27
CA VAL A 61 -3.02 -14.85 -4.83
C VAL A 61 -3.11 -15.65 -3.55
N ASP A 62 -3.82 -15.16 -2.54
CA ASP A 62 -4.02 -15.91 -1.30
C ASP A 62 -4.96 -17.10 -1.55
N LEU A 63 -4.52 -18.30 -1.21
CA LEU A 63 -5.26 -19.53 -1.47
C LEU A 63 -6.52 -19.68 -0.61
N ARG A 64 -6.60 -19.01 0.55
CA ARG A 64 -7.80 -19.02 1.41
C ARG A 64 -8.76 -17.90 1.03
N PHE A 65 -8.21 -16.74 0.67
CA PHE A 65 -8.97 -15.55 0.30
C PHE A 65 -8.62 -15.15 -1.13
N GLY A 66 -9.16 -15.87 -2.13
CA GLY A 66 -8.80 -15.69 -3.54
C GLY A 66 -9.04 -14.29 -4.14
N PHE A 67 -9.76 -13.42 -3.42
CA PHE A 67 -9.92 -12.00 -3.77
C PHE A 67 -8.75 -11.11 -3.30
N LEU A 68 -7.79 -11.65 -2.54
CA LEU A 68 -6.59 -10.96 -2.11
C LEU A 68 -5.40 -11.37 -2.98
N GLY A 69 -4.72 -10.36 -3.52
CA GLY A 69 -3.49 -10.55 -4.29
C GLY A 69 -2.43 -9.52 -3.95
N ALA A 70 -1.18 -9.88 -4.21
CA ALA A 70 -0.01 -9.06 -3.96
C ALA A 70 1.07 -9.32 -5.01
N SER A 71 1.74 -8.26 -5.45
CA SER A 71 2.93 -8.34 -6.28
C SER A 71 4.04 -7.59 -5.55
N PRO A 72 4.92 -8.29 -4.81
CA PRO A 72 6.20 -7.71 -4.40
C PRO A 72 7.03 -7.28 -5.61
N ASP A 73 8.00 -6.39 -5.41
CA ASP A 73 8.91 -5.99 -6.48
C ASP A 73 9.99 -7.07 -6.73
N GLY A 74 10.29 -7.90 -5.72
CA GLY A 74 11.14 -9.08 -5.88
C GLY A 74 11.03 -10.09 -4.74
N ILE A 75 11.62 -11.27 -4.95
CA ILE A 75 11.78 -12.33 -3.95
C ILE A 75 13.28 -12.54 -3.70
N ILE A 76 13.67 -12.73 -2.45
CA ILE A 76 15.07 -13.02 -2.10
C ILE A 76 15.37 -14.48 -2.41
N ILE A 77 16.32 -14.71 -3.32
CA ILE A 77 16.74 -16.06 -3.74
C ILE A 77 17.39 -16.77 -2.54
N GLY A 78 16.94 -18.01 -2.27
CA GLY A 78 17.44 -18.81 -1.15
C GLY A 78 17.01 -18.30 0.23
N GLY A 79 16.10 -17.33 0.30
CA GLY A 79 15.67 -16.70 1.54
C GLY A 79 14.15 -16.67 1.77
N ASP A 80 13.78 -16.26 2.98
CA ASP A 80 12.40 -16.04 3.40
C ASP A 80 12.00 -14.55 3.31
N GLY A 81 12.55 -13.88 2.30
CA GLY A 81 12.41 -12.45 2.10
C GLY A 81 11.66 -12.11 0.83
N ILE A 82 10.89 -11.03 0.88
CA ILE A 82 10.47 -10.26 -0.30
C ILE A 82 11.23 -8.92 -0.33
N LEU A 83 11.20 -8.26 -1.49
CA LEU A 83 11.70 -6.92 -1.71
C LEU A 83 10.54 -6.01 -2.13
N GLU A 84 10.48 -4.82 -1.53
CA GLU A 84 9.57 -3.75 -1.91
C GLU A 84 10.38 -2.46 -2.08
N VAL A 85 10.43 -1.95 -3.30
CA VAL A 85 11.22 -0.79 -3.71
C VAL A 85 10.29 0.41 -3.93
N LYS A 86 10.70 1.57 -3.42
CA LYS A 86 10.02 2.84 -3.70
C LYS A 86 11.02 3.90 -4.14
N CYS A 87 10.87 4.34 -5.38
CA CYS A 87 11.63 5.45 -5.95
C CYS A 87 10.84 6.76 -5.75
N ILE A 88 11.35 7.67 -4.93
CA ILE A 88 10.58 8.86 -4.50
C ILE A 88 10.86 10.06 -5.41
N TYR A 89 10.05 10.18 -6.47
CA TYR A 89 10.17 11.25 -7.46
C TYR A 89 10.18 12.68 -6.89
N SER A 90 9.37 12.95 -5.86
CA SER A 90 9.29 14.27 -5.23
C SER A 90 10.59 14.71 -4.55
N ALA A 91 11.48 13.76 -4.26
CA ALA A 91 12.76 13.98 -3.60
C ALA A 91 13.96 13.90 -4.55
N ARG A 92 13.74 13.59 -5.84
CA ARG A 92 14.80 13.21 -6.80
C ARG A 92 15.91 14.25 -6.98
N ASN A 93 15.62 15.53 -6.75
CA ASN A 93 16.55 16.64 -6.93
C ASN A 93 17.21 17.08 -5.61
N LEU A 94 16.93 16.40 -4.50
CA LEU A 94 17.57 16.70 -3.22
C LEU A 94 18.92 15.99 -3.12
N ASP A 95 19.87 16.60 -2.43
CA ASP A 95 21.23 16.08 -2.30
C ASP A 95 21.48 15.39 -0.96
N THR A 96 20.64 15.60 0.05
CA THR A 96 20.82 15.04 1.40
C THR A 96 19.57 14.34 1.92
N MET A 97 19.76 13.28 2.73
CA MET A 97 18.63 12.64 3.45
C MET A 97 17.96 13.60 4.44
N GLU A 98 18.70 14.54 5.03
CA GLU A 98 18.16 15.56 5.93
C GLU A 98 17.05 16.37 5.23
N ASP A 99 17.28 16.80 3.99
CA ASP A 99 16.30 17.56 3.21
C ASP A 99 15.14 16.69 2.74
N VAL A 100 15.40 15.44 2.39
CA VAL A 100 14.35 14.46 2.05
C VAL A 100 13.36 14.29 3.20
N LEU A 101 13.85 14.25 4.45
CA LEU A 101 13.02 14.07 5.64
C LEU A 101 12.17 15.30 6.00
N LYS A 102 12.51 16.48 5.48
CA LYS A 102 11.69 17.71 5.64
C LYS A 102 10.45 17.70 4.75
N LEU A 103 10.39 16.84 3.73
CA LEU A 103 9.24 16.75 2.84
C LEU A 103 8.02 16.19 3.58
N LYS A 104 6.89 16.91 3.55
CA LYS A 104 5.63 16.46 4.17
C LYS A 104 5.13 15.12 3.60
N THR A 105 5.46 14.83 2.36
CA THR A 105 5.05 13.62 1.62
C THR A 105 5.96 12.42 1.85
N ILE A 106 7.06 12.56 2.59
CA ILE A 106 8.01 11.45 2.79
C ILE A 106 7.39 10.32 3.60
N CYS A 107 7.68 9.08 3.22
CA CYS A 107 7.18 7.88 3.91
C CYS A 107 8.00 7.51 5.15
N LEU A 108 9.16 8.14 5.37
CA LEU A 108 10.08 7.82 6.45
C LEU A 108 9.89 8.73 7.67
N GLU A 109 10.22 8.22 8.85
CA GLU A 109 10.25 8.94 10.13
C GLU A 109 11.48 8.52 10.93
N LYS A 110 12.01 9.43 11.75
CA LYS A 110 13.01 9.09 12.77
C LYS A 110 12.28 8.74 14.05
N LYS A 111 12.41 7.51 14.53
CA LYS A 111 11.89 7.05 15.82
C LYS A 111 13.00 6.40 16.62
N ASP A 112 13.17 6.79 17.87
CA ASP A 112 14.21 6.24 18.77
C ASP A 112 15.60 6.29 18.11
N SER A 113 15.92 7.44 17.51
CA SER A 113 17.13 7.70 16.72
C SER A 113 17.31 6.84 15.46
N THR A 114 16.39 5.96 15.14
CA THR A 114 16.44 5.07 13.98
C THR A 114 15.49 5.57 12.88
N LEU A 115 16.00 5.66 11.65
CA LEU A 115 15.18 5.98 10.48
C LEU A 115 14.39 4.74 10.05
N ARG A 116 13.07 4.89 9.85
CA ARG A 116 12.16 3.80 9.48
C ARG A 116 10.98 4.27 8.65
N LEU A 117 10.28 3.36 8.00
CA LEU A 117 8.98 3.57 7.40
C LEU A 117 7.93 3.86 8.48
N LYS A 118 7.21 4.97 8.30
CA LYS A 118 6.03 5.34 9.09
C LYS A 118 5.03 4.18 9.13
N ARG A 119 4.74 3.66 10.33
CA ARG A 119 3.85 2.49 10.52
C ARG A 119 2.38 2.75 10.17
N ASN A 120 1.98 4.02 10.04
CA ASN A 120 0.67 4.45 9.55
C ASN A 120 0.65 4.82 8.05
N HIS A 121 1.78 4.65 7.35
CA HIS A 121 1.88 4.93 5.92
C HIS A 121 1.32 3.79 5.09
N SER A 122 0.76 4.11 3.92
CA SER A 122 0.10 3.14 3.02
C SER A 122 1.03 1.98 2.60
N TYR A 123 2.33 2.24 2.48
CA TYR A 123 3.33 1.22 2.17
C TYR A 123 3.48 0.17 3.27
N TYR A 124 3.33 0.52 4.55
CA TYR A 124 3.42 -0.47 5.62
C TYR A 124 2.28 -1.49 5.53
N TYR A 125 1.06 -1.03 5.28
CA TYR A 125 -0.09 -1.92 5.04
C TYR A 125 0.11 -2.77 3.77
N GLN A 126 0.72 -2.21 2.73
CA GLN A 126 1.03 -2.99 1.52
C GLN A 126 2.00 -4.13 1.83
N ILE A 127 3.09 -3.83 2.55
CA ILE A 127 4.11 -4.81 2.93
C ILE A 127 3.52 -5.90 3.83
N GLN A 128 2.74 -5.53 4.86
CA GLN A 128 2.08 -6.52 5.70
C GLN A 128 1.11 -7.41 4.91
N GLY A 129 0.40 -6.85 3.92
CA GLY A 129 -0.40 -7.64 2.99
C GLY A 129 0.44 -8.59 2.13
N GLN A 130 1.51 -8.09 1.52
CA GLN A 130 2.44 -8.91 0.71
C GLN A 130 3.03 -10.06 1.50
N LEU A 131 3.50 -9.83 2.73
CA LEU A 131 4.07 -10.87 3.61
C LEU A 131 3.06 -11.97 3.93
N ASN A 132 1.82 -11.58 4.26
CA ASN A 132 0.77 -12.55 4.58
C ASN A 132 0.30 -13.35 3.36
N ILE A 133 0.28 -12.75 2.18
CA ILE A 133 -0.15 -13.41 0.94
C ILE A 133 0.93 -14.34 0.40
N THR A 134 2.19 -13.88 0.36
CA THR A 134 3.35 -14.66 -0.11
C THR A 134 3.83 -15.72 0.89
N LYS A 135 3.29 -15.69 2.13
CA LYS A 135 3.71 -16.55 3.26
C LYS A 135 5.19 -16.36 3.66
N LYS A 136 5.78 -15.21 3.33
CA LYS A 136 7.14 -14.83 3.74
C LYS A 136 7.13 -14.09 5.08
N ASN A 137 8.23 -14.15 5.83
CA ASN A 137 8.31 -13.48 7.14
C ASN A 137 9.04 -12.14 7.12
N ILE A 138 9.80 -11.85 6.07
CA ILE A 138 10.64 -10.64 5.98
C ILE A 138 10.37 -9.88 4.68
N CYS A 139 10.27 -8.56 4.78
CA CYS A 139 10.35 -7.66 3.64
C CYS A 139 11.57 -6.77 3.82
N TYR A 140 12.41 -6.70 2.80
CA TYR A 140 13.41 -5.65 2.66
C TYR A 140 12.72 -4.46 1.98
N PHE A 141 12.38 -3.44 2.77
CA PHE A 141 11.80 -2.21 2.27
C PHE A 141 12.92 -1.26 1.85
N VAL A 142 12.92 -0.88 0.58
CA VAL A 142 13.98 -0.07 -0.03
C VAL A 142 13.41 1.26 -0.48
N VAL A 143 14.06 2.35 -0.08
CA VAL A 143 13.77 3.68 -0.59
C VAL A 143 14.96 4.19 -1.38
N TYR A 144 14.71 4.48 -2.65
CA TYR A 144 15.66 5.08 -3.57
C TYR A 144 15.23 6.51 -3.88
N ILE A 145 16.15 7.47 -3.74
CA ILE A 145 15.89 8.88 -4.02
C ILE A 145 16.54 9.29 -5.34
N ASN A 146 17.86 9.13 -5.44
CA ASN A 146 18.67 9.36 -6.63
C ASN A 146 20.04 8.71 -6.43
N ASP A 147 20.95 8.92 -7.39
CA ASP A 147 22.25 8.27 -7.38
C ASP A 147 23.22 8.82 -6.32
N LYS A 148 22.99 10.05 -5.83
CA LYS A 148 23.83 10.78 -4.87
C LYS A 148 23.56 10.42 -3.42
N ILE A 149 22.33 10.00 -3.12
CA ILE A 149 21.88 9.67 -1.77
C ILE A 149 21.96 8.16 -1.54
N ASP A 150 22.48 7.77 -0.38
CA ASP A 150 22.57 6.37 0.01
C ASP A 150 21.20 5.69 0.04
N LEU A 151 21.18 4.45 -0.45
CA LEU A 151 19.99 3.62 -0.45
C LEU A 151 19.55 3.34 0.99
N PHE A 152 18.32 3.72 1.31
CA PHE A 152 17.70 3.35 2.58
C PHE A 152 17.13 1.93 2.47
N VAL A 153 17.43 1.10 3.47
CA VAL A 153 16.94 -0.27 3.57
C VAL A 153 16.44 -0.51 4.99
N GLU A 154 15.20 -0.97 5.13
CA GLU A 154 14.64 -1.43 6.39
C GLU A 154 14.18 -2.88 6.27
N LYS A 155 14.58 -3.70 7.23
CA LYS A 155 14.04 -5.06 7.38
C LYS A 155 12.74 -5.00 8.18
N ILE A 156 11.61 -5.23 7.52
CA ILE A 156 10.28 -5.26 8.14
C ILE A 156 9.84 -6.70 8.29
N THR A 157 9.48 -7.10 9.51
CA THR A 157 8.95 -8.44 9.79
C THR A 157 7.44 -8.50 9.65
N LYS A 158 6.94 -9.69 9.33
CA LYS A 158 5.50 -9.97 9.33
C LYS A 158 4.92 -9.76 10.73
N ASP A 159 3.84 -9.00 10.79
CA ASP A 159 3.07 -8.75 12.00
C ASP A 159 1.72 -9.45 11.86
N SER A 160 1.68 -10.72 12.29
CA SER A 160 0.49 -11.57 12.17
C SER A 160 -0.69 -11.01 12.95
N ASN A 161 -0.47 -10.48 14.16
CA ASN A 161 -1.55 -9.93 14.99
C ASN A 161 -2.14 -8.69 14.33
N PHE A 162 -1.30 -7.79 13.81
CA PHE A 162 -1.79 -6.64 13.06
C PHE A 162 -2.59 -7.04 11.82
N TRP A 163 -2.14 -8.06 11.11
CA TRP A 163 -2.87 -8.59 9.96
C TRP A 163 -4.24 -9.15 10.37
N GLU A 164 -4.26 -10.09 11.32
CA GLU A 164 -5.45 -10.83 11.72
C GLU A 164 -6.48 -9.95 12.42
N GLU A 165 -6.04 -9.03 13.29
CA GLU A 165 -6.95 -8.22 14.08
C GLU A 165 -7.35 -6.90 13.40
N LYS A 166 -6.48 -6.30 12.58
CA LYS A 166 -6.71 -4.93 12.06
C LYS A 166 -6.93 -4.89 10.56
N MET A 167 -6.24 -5.73 9.79
CA MET A 167 -6.29 -5.66 8.32
C MET A 167 -7.31 -6.61 7.72
N LEU A 168 -7.15 -7.91 7.96
CA LEU A 168 -7.92 -8.96 7.31
C LEU A 168 -9.44 -8.81 7.49
N PRO A 169 -9.98 -8.51 8.69
CA PRO A 169 -11.43 -8.34 8.87
C PRO A 169 -12.00 -7.21 8.01
N LYS A 170 -11.27 -6.09 7.89
CA LYS A 170 -11.68 -4.96 7.05
C LYS A 170 -11.61 -5.27 5.56
N LEU A 171 -10.63 -6.08 5.15
CA LEU A 171 -10.50 -6.49 3.75
C LEU A 171 -11.61 -7.46 3.35
N ILE A 172 -11.95 -8.41 4.22
CA ILE A 172 -13.08 -9.33 4.05
C ILE A 172 -14.38 -8.53 3.98
N ASP A 173 -14.64 -7.66 4.94
CA ASP A 173 -15.84 -6.81 4.97
C ASP A 173 -15.96 -5.97 3.69
N PHE A 174 -14.88 -5.31 3.28
CA PHE A 174 -14.88 -4.51 2.06
C PHE A 174 -15.15 -5.35 0.80
N TYR A 175 -14.55 -6.54 0.70
CA TYR A 175 -14.83 -7.43 -0.43
C TYR A 175 -16.29 -7.87 -0.43
N THR A 176 -16.75 -8.48 0.65
CA THR A 176 -18.09 -9.09 0.77
C THR A 176 -19.20 -8.07 0.62
N ASN A 177 -19.04 -6.87 1.20
CA ASN A 177 -20.12 -5.89 1.28
C ASN A 177 -20.01 -4.76 0.24
N CYS A 178 -18.88 -4.60 -0.45
CA CYS A 178 -18.72 -3.54 -1.46
C CYS A 178 -18.34 -4.09 -2.84
N ILE A 179 -17.32 -4.95 -2.93
CA ILE A 179 -16.79 -5.42 -4.22
C ILE A 179 -17.67 -6.52 -4.81
N ALA A 180 -17.95 -7.59 -4.06
CA ALA A 180 -18.70 -8.74 -4.55
C ALA A 180 -20.13 -8.37 -5.04
N PRO A 181 -20.91 -7.53 -4.32
CA PRO A 181 -22.21 -7.09 -4.82
C PRO A 181 -22.09 -6.28 -6.10
N GLU A 182 -21.03 -5.47 -6.25
CA GLU A 182 -20.83 -4.67 -7.45
C GLU A 182 -20.41 -5.52 -8.64
N ILE A 183 -19.63 -6.60 -8.44
CA ILE A 183 -19.33 -7.58 -9.49
C ILE A 183 -20.62 -8.21 -10.03
N ILE A 184 -21.57 -8.52 -9.16
CA ILE A 184 -22.84 -9.16 -9.53
C ILE A 184 -23.81 -8.16 -10.19
N LEU A 185 -23.96 -6.97 -9.61
CA LEU A 185 -24.96 -5.98 -10.05
C LEU A 185 -24.48 -5.14 -11.24
N ASN A 186 -23.17 -4.98 -11.40
CA ASN A 186 -22.52 -4.20 -12.45
C ASN A 186 -23.14 -2.78 -12.61
N ASN A 187 -23.38 -2.08 -11.50
CA ASN A 187 -23.93 -0.72 -11.52
C ASN A 187 -22.95 0.23 -12.21
N ILE A 188 -21.67 0.13 -11.87
CA ILE A 188 -20.58 0.96 -12.39
C ILE A 188 -20.46 0.80 -13.91
N GLY A 189 -20.53 -0.44 -14.42
CA GLY A 189 -20.53 -0.68 -15.87
C GLY A 189 -21.77 -0.13 -16.58
N GLN A 190 -22.88 0.03 -15.86
CA GLN A 190 -24.10 0.70 -16.33
C GLN A 190 -24.09 2.23 -16.10
N GLY A 191 -22.96 2.82 -15.69
CA GLY A 191 -22.85 4.25 -15.40
C GLY A 191 -23.53 4.70 -14.10
N LYS A 192 -23.96 3.76 -13.25
CA LYS A 192 -24.58 4.03 -11.94
C LYS A 192 -23.55 3.97 -10.81
N ARG A 193 -23.93 4.47 -9.64
CA ARG A 193 -23.13 4.30 -8.42
C ARG A 193 -23.31 2.88 -7.86
N CYS A 194 -22.23 2.31 -7.34
CA CYS A 194 -22.33 1.08 -6.56
C CYS A 194 -23.10 1.36 -5.26
N LYS A 195 -23.72 0.33 -4.70
CA LYS A 195 -24.49 0.44 -3.47
C LYS A 195 -23.55 0.42 -2.26
N ASP A 196 -23.65 1.45 -1.43
CA ASP A 196 -23.01 1.45 -0.12
C ASP A 196 -23.76 0.49 0.82
N PRO A 197 -23.04 -0.35 1.62
CA PRO A 197 -23.66 -1.21 2.61
C PRO A 197 -24.28 -0.41 3.77
N LEU A 198 -25.26 -1.02 4.45
CA LEU A 198 -26.09 -0.33 5.45
C LEU A 198 -25.28 0.29 6.61
N ASN A 199 -24.22 -0.38 7.05
CA ASN A 199 -23.30 0.14 8.06
C ASN A 199 -22.63 1.45 7.63
N ILE A 200 -22.24 1.58 6.35
CA ILE A 200 -21.67 2.82 5.79
C ILE A 200 -22.75 3.90 5.70
N LEU A 201 -23.95 3.56 5.24
CA LEU A 201 -25.07 4.51 5.15
C LEU A 201 -25.47 5.08 6.51
N ASN A 202 -25.54 4.24 7.55
CA ASN A 202 -25.84 4.67 8.91
C ASN A 202 -24.73 5.58 9.46
N ALA A 203 -23.46 5.20 9.26
CA ALA A 203 -22.32 6.02 9.69
C ALA A 203 -22.27 7.39 8.98
N ILE A 204 -22.69 7.46 7.71
CA ILE A 204 -22.83 8.73 6.98
C ILE A 204 -23.86 9.63 7.67
N LYS A 205 -25.07 9.10 7.93
CA LYS A 205 -26.15 9.85 8.59
C LYS A 205 -25.74 10.37 9.96
N GLU A 206 -25.16 9.52 10.81
CA GLU A 206 -24.67 9.93 12.14
C GLU A 206 -23.62 11.05 12.06
N ASN A 207 -22.72 10.97 11.08
CA ASN A 207 -21.68 11.97 10.88
C ASN A 207 -22.26 13.31 10.37
N GLU A 208 -23.29 13.28 9.54
CA GLU A 208 -24.02 14.47 9.10
C GLU A 208 -24.77 15.14 10.25
N GLU A 209 -25.43 14.36 11.11
CA GLU A 209 -26.10 14.87 12.31
C GLU A 209 -25.12 15.51 13.30
N LYS A 210 -23.96 14.88 13.51
CA LYS A 210 -22.88 15.45 14.35
C LYS A 210 -22.40 16.79 13.81
N LYS A 211 -22.23 16.91 12.49
CA LYS A 211 -21.81 18.17 11.86
C LYS A 211 -22.86 19.28 12.01
N LYS A 212 -24.15 18.95 11.86
CA LYS A 212 -25.25 19.91 12.07
C LYS A 212 -25.30 20.42 13.50
N LYS A 213 -25.01 19.58 14.49
CA LYS A 213 -24.92 19.96 15.92
C LYS A 213 -23.69 20.81 16.27
N MET A 214 -22.68 20.83 15.40
CA MET A 214 -21.44 21.60 15.59
C MET A 214 -21.41 22.91 14.79
N GLN A 215 -22.45 23.18 13.99
CA GLN A 215 -22.62 24.47 13.32
C GLN A 215 -23.35 25.40 14.30
N PRO A 216 -22.76 26.58 14.65
CA PRO A 216 -23.39 27.55 15.54
C PRO A 216 -24.68 28.13 14.97
#